data_AF-A0AAX1NDJ6-F1
#
_entry.id   AF-A0AAX1NDJ6-F1
#
_cell.length_a   1.000
_cell.length_b   1.000
_cell.length_c   1.000
_cell.angle_alpha   90.00
_cell.angle_beta   90.00
_cell.angle_gamma   90.00
#
_symmetry.space_group_name_H-M   'P 1'
#
loop_
_entity.id
_entity.type
_entity.pdbx_description
1 polymer ?
#
loop_
_entity_poly.entity_id
_entity_poly.type
_entity_poly.pdbx_seq_one_letter_code
_entity_poly.pdbx_strand_id
1 'polypeptide(L)'
;MYCQKCQTQNEESAQFCRNCGTNLNILSESKSDNGITDTLLFIFIIIAFISAIAQFTIQKLDTNWYEGATKYIQGGFWILQNFSFLLIAIAIKNKPLKITAIIITVLLISYWLYTNVIFLIG
;
A
#
# COMPACT_ATOMS: atom_id res chain seq x y z
N MET A 1 26.63 -18.19 19.56
CA MET A 1 26.47 -17.51 18.24
C MET A 1 27.80 -17.01 17.68
N TYR A 2 27.93 -16.84 16.36
CA TYR A 2 29.13 -16.25 15.74
C TYR A 2 28.95 -14.76 15.51
N CYS A 3 29.95 -13.95 15.88
CA CYS A 3 29.93 -12.51 15.61
C CYS A 3 30.07 -12.25 14.11
N GLN A 4 29.16 -11.50 13.48
CA GLN A 4 29.24 -11.25 12.04
C GLN A 4 30.36 -10.29 11.61
N LYS A 5 30.96 -9.54 12.55
CA LYS A 5 32.07 -8.61 12.24
C LYS A 5 33.43 -9.31 12.20
N CYS A 6 33.68 -10.26 13.10
CA CYS A 6 35.00 -10.87 13.30
C CYS A 6 34.96 -12.40 13.35
N GLN A 7 33.78 -12.99 13.12
CA GLN A 7 33.52 -14.44 13.11
C GLN A 7 33.95 -15.18 14.38
N THR A 8 34.16 -14.48 15.48
CA THR A 8 34.46 -15.11 16.76
C THR A 8 33.22 -15.80 17.32
N GLN A 9 33.37 -17.04 17.77
CA GLN A 9 32.33 -17.75 18.50
C GLN A 9 32.15 -17.11 19.88
N ASN A 10 30.90 -16.77 20.21
CA ASN A 10 30.47 -16.22 21.48
C ASN A 10 29.38 -17.11 22.08
N GLU A 11 29.18 -17.01 23.39
CA GLU A 11 28.04 -17.66 24.07
C GLU A 11 26.71 -17.14 23.51
N GLU A 12 25.65 -17.95 23.63
CA GLU A 12 24.33 -17.58 23.10
C GLU A 12 23.66 -16.44 23.88
N SER A 13 24.06 -16.21 25.13
CA SER A 13 23.59 -15.12 25.99
C SER A 13 24.46 -13.85 25.92
N ALA A 14 25.54 -13.86 25.13
CA ALA A 14 26.49 -12.74 25.10
C ALA A 14 25.90 -11.52 24.40
N GLN A 15 25.81 -10.39 25.10
CA GLN A 15 25.32 -9.13 24.52
C GLN A 15 26.34 -8.44 23.62
N PHE A 16 27.65 -8.67 23.85
CA PHE A 16 28.75 -8.09 23.10
C PHE A 16 29.75 -9.18 22.69
N CYS A 17 30.40 -8.99 21.55
CA CYS A 17 31.44 -9.88 21.09
C CYS A 17 32.67 -9.78 22.00
N ARG A 18 33.12 -10.91 22.56
CA ARG A 18 34.29 -11.01 23.43
C ARG A 18 35.61 -10.60 22.78
N ASN A 19 35.67 -10.58 21.44
CA ASN A 19 36.89 -10.26 20.69
C ASN A 19 36.89 -8.82 20.17
N CYS A 20 35.81 -8.38 19.52
CA CYS A 20 35.78 -7.08 18.84
C CYS A 20 34.82 -6.04 19.46
N GLY A 21 34.18 -6.36 20.59
CA GLY A 21 33.27 -5.46 21.31
C GLY A 21 31.97 -5.10 20.60
N THR A 22 31.69 -5.68 19.42
CA THR A 22 30.46 -5.40 18.67
C THR A 22 29.25 -5.97 19.39
N ASN A 23 28.20 -5.18 19.54
CA ASN A 23 26.94 -5.60 20.12
C ASN A 23 26.29 -6.69 19.25
N LEU A 24 25.99 -7.84 19.85
CA LEU A 24 25.45 -9.02 19.17
C LEU A 24 23.91 -9.01 19.10
N ASN A 25 23.24 -8.18 19.90
CA ASN A 25 21.78 -8.05 19.92
C ASN A 25 21.25 -7.16 18.78
N ILE A 26 22.09 -6.38 18.11
CA ILE A 26 21.68 -5.50 17.00
C ILE A 26 21.35 -6.31 15.74
N LEU A 27 21.84 -7.55 15.63
CA LEU A 27 21.67 -8.37 14.42
C LEU A 27 20.32 -9.10 14.35
N SER A 28 19.51 -9.09 15.42
CA SER A 28 18.14 -9.65 15.41
C SER A 28 17.08 -8.68 14.90
N GLU A 29 17.41 -7.43 14.56
CA GLU A 29 16.41 -6.41 14.19
C GLU A 29 16.02 -6.34 12.70
N SER A 30 16.56 -7.17 11.81
CA SER A 30 16.29 -7.02 10.36
C SER A 30 15.11 -7.82 9.81
N LYS A 31 14.26 -8.42 10.64
CA LYS A 31 12.93 -8.86 10.20
C LYS A 31 11.88 -7.91 10.76
N SER A 32 12.02 -6.64 10.39
CA SER A 32 10.99 -5.64 10.56
C SER A 32 9.70 -6.18 9.94
N ASP A 33 8.62 -6.14 10.72
CA ASP A 33 7.22 -6.44 10.37
C ASP A 33 6.67 -5.44 9.33
N ASN A 34 7.44 -5.15 8.29
CA ASN A 34 7.13 -4.29 7.16
C ASN A 34 6.48 -5.07 6.01
N GLY A 35 6.58 -6.41 6.00
CA GLY A 35 6.15 -7.23 4.87
C GLY A 35 4.71 -6.97 4.44
N ILE A 36 3.78 -6.84 5.39
CA ILE A 36 2.36 -6.58 5.07
C ILE A 36 2.17 -5.14 4.59
N THR A 37 2.74 -4.14 5.26
CA THR A 37 2.67 -2.72 4.85
C THR A 37 3.22 -2.52 3.44
N ASP A 38 4.41 -3.05 3.16
CA ASP A 38 5.07 -2.90 1.86
C ASP A 38 4.28 -3.63 0.76
N THR A 39 3.73 -4.81 1.07
CA THR A 39 2.88 -5.55 0.14
C THR A 39 1.60 -4.78 -0.19
N LEU A 40 0.94 -4.17 0.80
CA LEU A 40 -0.27 -3.37 0.59
C LEU A 40 0.01 -2.14 -0.29
N LEU A 41 1.12 -1.45 -0.05
CA LEU A 41 1.54 -0.30 -0.85
C LEU A 41 1.91 -0.72 -2.27
N PHE A 42 2.57 -1.86 -2.44
CA PHE A 42 2.90 -2.40 -3.76
C PHE A 42 1.63 -2.75 -4.56
N ILE A 43 0.65 -3.40 -3.92
CA ILE A 43 -0.66 -3.69 -4.53
C ILE A 43 -1.37 -2.38 -4.92
N PHE A 44 -1.37 -1.37 -4.05
CA PHE A 44 -1.94 -0.06 -4.36
C PHE A 44 -1.27 0.57 -5.60
N ILE A 45 0.06 0.54 -5.69
CA ILE A 45 0.80 1.09 -6.84
C ILE A 45 0.42 0.37 -8.12
N ILE A 46 0.31 -0.96 -8.10
CA ILE A 46 -0.11 -1.75 -9.27
C ILE A 46 -1.52 -1.36 -9.71
N ILE A 47 -2.48 -1.29 -8.78
CA ILE A 47 -3.86 -0.90 -9.08
C ILE A 47 -3.91 0.52 -9.66
N ALA A 48 -3.17 1.46 -9.07
CA ALA A 48 -3.09 2.83 -9.54
C ALA A 48 -2.51 2.92 -10.95
N PHE A 49 -1.44 2.18 -11.23
CA PHE A 49 -0.80 2.16 -12.53
C PHE A 49 -1.71 1.56 -13.61
N ILE A 50 -2.30 0.39 -13.35
CA ILE A 50 -3.22 -0.27 -14.29
C ILE A 50 -4.44 0.62 -14.55
N SER A 51 -5.02 1.21 -13.50
CA SER A 51 -6.18 2.10 -13.64
C SER A 51 -5.83 3.36 -14.44
N ALA A 52 -4.64 3.94 -14.26
CA ALA A 52 -4.18 5.09 -15.04
C ALA A 52 -4.05 4.76 -16.53
N ILE A 53 -3.44 3.61 -16.87
CA ILE A 53 -3.32 3.15 -18.25
C ILE A 53 -4.70 2.89 -18.86
N ALA A 54 -5.58 2.19 -18.14
CA ALA A 54 -6.92 1.87 -18.62
C ALA A 54 -7.71 3.15 -18.92
N GLN A 55 -7.71 4.12 -18.00
CA GLN A 55 -8.41 5.39 -18.18
C GLN A 55 -7.84 6.20 -19.35
N PHE A 56 -6.52 6.29 -19.46
CA PHE A 56 -5.87 6.96 -20.59
C PHE A 56 -6.25 6.29 -21.93
N THR A 57 -6.25 4.96 -21.96
CA THR A 57 -6.57 4.19 -23.16
C THR A 57 -8.02 4.36 -23.58
N ILE A 58 -8.96 4.24 -22.64
CA ILE A 58 -10.39 4.43 -22.89
C ILE A 58 -10.66 5.83 -23.46
N GLN A 59 -10.14 6.87 -22.80
CA GLN A 59 -10.37 8.26 -23.23
C GLN A 59 -9.69 8.59 -24.57
N LYS A 60 -8.62 7.89 -24.93
CA LYS A 60 -7.88 8.14 -26.18
C LYS A 60 -8.44 7.36 -27.37
N LEU A 61 -8.94 6.15 -27.13
CA LEU A 61 -9.42 5.26 -28.19
C LEU A 61 -10.91 5.46 -28.52
N ASP A 62 -11.71 5.87 -27.54
CA ASP A 62 -13.14 6.10 -27.73
C ASP A 62 -13.48 7.55 -27.41
N THR A 63 -13.88 8.31 -28.43
CA THR A 63 -14.29 9.72 -28.28
C THR A 63 -15.58 9.87 -27.49
N ASN A 64 -16.43 8.84 -27.47
CA ASN A 64 -17.71 8.80 -26.78
C ASN A 64 -17.66 7.86 -25.57
N TRP A 65 -16.49 7.73 -24.94
CA TRP A 65 -16.28 6.83 -23.79
C TRP A 65 -17.28 7.04 -22.64
N TYR A 66 -17.86 8.23 -22.54
CA TYR A 66 -18.86 8.62 -21.54
C TYR A 66 -20.29 8.14 -21.87
N GLU A 67 -20.49 7.46 -23.00
CA GLU A 67 -21.76 6.89 -23.44
C GLU A 67 -21.73 5.34 -23.41
N GLY A 68 -22.90 4.70 -23.46
CA GLY A 68 -23.02 3.26 -23.64
C GLY A 68 -22.26 2.40 -22.62
N ALA A 69 -21.65 1.30 -23.10
CA ALA A 69 -20.98 0.32 -22.25
C ALA A 69 -19.65 0.83 -21.66
N THR A 70 -18.91 1.65 -22.39
CA THR A 70 -17.61 2.21 -21.99
C THR A 70 -17.71 3.11 -20.77
N LYS A 71 -18.85 3.80 -20.61
CA LYS A 71 -19.19 4.58 -19.42
C LYS A 71 -19.13 3.75 -18.14
N TYR A 72 -19.73 2.55 -18.15
CA TYR A 72 -19.75 1.65 -17.01
C TYR A 72 -18.38 1.03 -16.74
N ILE A 73 -17.61 0.72 -17.79
CA ILE A 73 -16.24 0.23 -17.65
C ILE A 73 -15.37 1.31 -16.99
N GLN A 74 -15.43 2.55 -17.48
CA GLN A 74 -14.70 3.68 -16.91
C GLN A 74 -15.11 3.95 -15.46
N GLY A 75 -16.40 3.96 -15.16
CA GLY A 75 -16.91 4.11 -13.79
C GLY A 75 -16.45 2.98 -12.88
N GLY A 76 -16.39 1.74 -13.38
CA GLY A 76 -15.82 0.59 -12.67
C GLY A 76 -14.35 0.81 -12.27
N PHE A 77 -13.53 1.34 -13.18
CA PHE A 77 -12.14 1.70 -12.87
C PHE A 77 -12.04 2.84 -11.85
N TRP A 78 -12.90 3.86 -11.92
CA TRP A 78 -12.93 4.91 -10.90
C TRP A 78 -13.31 4.36 -9.53
N ILE A 79 -14.30 3.48 -9.45
CA ILE A 79 -14.70 2.84 -8.20
C ILE A 79 -13.54 2.00 -7.64
N LEU A 80 -12.95 1.13 -8.46
CA LEU A 80 -11.81 0.30 -8.07
C LEU A 80 -10.64 1.14 -7.54
N GLN A 81 -10.29 2.20 -8.26
CA GLN A 81 -9.23 3.13 -7.87
C GLN A 81 -9.53 3.80 -6.52
N ASN A 82 -10.77 4.25 -6.31
CA ASN A 82 -11.16 4.89 -5.05
C ASN A 82 -11.07 3.93 -3.86
N PHE A 83 -11.53 2.69 -4.01
CA PHE A 83 -11.40 1.68 -2.96
C PHE A 83 -9.95 1.33 -2.64
N SER A 84 -9.04 1.43 -3.62
CA SER A 84 -7.62 1.14 -3.41
C SER A 84 -6.95 2.06 -2.37
N PHE A 85 -7.48 3.28 -2.15
CA PHE A 85 -6.96 4.19 -1.11
C PHE A 85 -7.09 3.62 0.31
N LEU A 86 -8.00 2.67 0.55
CA LEU A 86 -8.07 1.96 1.83
C LEU A 86 -6.78 1.21 2.14
N LEU A 87 -6.07 0.71 1.12
CA LEU A 87 -4.81 0.00 1.30
C LEU A 87 -3.75 0.89 1.94
N ILE A 88 -3.69 2.18 1.55
CA ILE A 88 -2.79 3.16 2.15
C ILE A 88 -3.16 3.40 3.62
N ALA A 89 -4.44 3.61 3.92
CA ALA A 89 -4.88 3.83 5.29
C ALA A 89 -4.59 2.61 6.20
N ILE A 90 -4.80 1.39 5.68
CA ILE A 90 -4.52 0.14 6.41
C ILE A 90 -3.02 -0.08 6.63
N ALA A 91 -2.18 0.37 5.69
CA ALA A 91 -0.73 0.21 5.74
C ALA A 91 -0.06 1.01 6.89
N ILE A 92 -0.73 2.03 7.43
CA ILE A 92 -0.24 2.84 8.55
C ILE A 92 -0.10 1.98 9.82
N LYS A 93 1.10 1.96 10.41
CA LYS A 93 1.38 1.18 11.61
C LYS A 93 0.88 1.82 12.91
N ASN A 94 0.95 3.15 12.98
CA ASN A 94 0.54 3.89 14.16
C ASN A 94 -0.99 3.80 14.35
N LYS A 95 -1.45 3.23 15.47
CA LYS A 95 -2.89 2.96 15.71
C LYS A 95 -3.80 4.19 15.62
N PRO A 96 -3.56 5.29 16.36
CA PRO A 96 -4.44 6.45 16.27
C PRO A 96 -4.42 7.06 14.86
N LEU A 97 -3.25 7.18 14.23
CA LEU A 97 -3.14 7.71 12.86
C LEU A 97 -3.84 6.81 11.83
N LYS A 98 -3.76 5.49 11.97
CA LYS A 98 -4.45 4.51 11.13
C LYS A 98 -5.96 4.70 11.19
N ILE A 99 -6.51 4.84 12.40
CA ILE A 99 -7.96 5.04 12.58
C ILE A 99 -8.39 6.36 11.92
N THR A 100 -7.67 7.45 12.16
CA THR A 100 -7.94 8.74 11.52
C THR A 100 -7.88 8.65 9.99
N ALA A 101 -6.86 8.00 9.44
CA ALA A 101 -6.73 7.82 8.01
C ALA A 101 -7.86 6.99 7.41
N ILE A 102 -8.29 5.91 8.08
CA ILE A 102 -9.42 5.09 7.64
C ILE A 102 -10.71 5.93 7.58
N ILE A 103 -11.00 6.72 8.62
CA ILE A 103 -12.20 7.58 8.65
C ILE A 103 -12.19 8.57 7.50
N ILE A 104 -11.08 9.30 7.30
CA ILE A 104 -10.93 10.27 6.20
C ILE A 104 -11.11 9.57 4.85
N THR A 105 -10.49 8.41 4.67
CA THR A 105 -10.55 7.66 3.41
C THR A 105 -11.98 7.17 3.12
N VAL A 106 -12.71 6.69 4.13
CA VAL A 106 -14.09 6.24 3.96
C VAL A 106 -15.02 7.40 3.58
N LEU A 107 -14.84 8.57 4.19
CA LEU A 107 -15.61 9.77 3.82
C LEU A 107 -15.32 10.18 2.37
N LEU A 108 -14.05 10.19 1.98
CA LEU A 108 -13.63 10.51 0.62
C LEU A 108 -14.17 9.49 -0.41
N ILE A 109 -14.08 8.19 -0.13
CA ILE A 109 -14.65 7.14 -0.97
C ILE A 109 -16.16 7.31 -1.10
N SER A 110 -16.86 7.62 -0.01
CA SER A 110 -18.31 7.81 -0.03
C SER A 110 -18.72 8.97 -0.95
N TYR A 111 -17.98 10.09 -0.88
CA TYR A 111 -18.18 11.22 -1.77
C TYR A 111 -17.92 10.86 -3.25
N TRP A 112 -16.82 10.17 -3.54
CA TRP A 112 -16.51 9.72 -4.90
C TRP A 112 -17.50 8.68 -5.42
N LEU A 113 -17.97 7.76 -4.58
CA LEU A 113 -19.01 6.81 -4.96
C LEU A 113 -20.30 7.52 -5.33
N TYR A 114 -20.72 8.50 -4.54
CA TYR A 114 -21.90 9.30 -4.85
C TYR A 114 -21.79 9.98 -6.22
N THR A 115 -20.67 10.66 -6.48
CA THR A 115 -20.45 11.34 -7.78
C THR A 115 -20.36 10.35 -8.95
N ASN A 116 -19.69 9.21 -8.77
CA ASN A 116 -19.62 8.15 -9.79
C ASN A 116 -20.98 7.53 -10.08
N VAL A 117 -21.81 7.29 -9.05
CA VAL A 117 -23.16 6.73 -9.23
C VAL A 117 -24.04 7.72 -10.01
N ILE A 118 -23.98 9.02 -9.68
CA ILE A 118 -24.68 10.05 -10.45
C ILE A 118 -24.21 10.04 -11.90
N PHE A 119 -22.90 10.02 -12.13
CA PHE A 119 -22.35 9.94 -13.48
C PHE A 119 -22.86 8.71 -14.21
N LEU A 120 -22.91 7.53 -13.58
CA LEU A 120 -23.33 6.29 -14.24
C LEU A 120 -24.82 6.27 -14.62
N ILE A 121 -25.68 6.89 -13.80
CA ILE A 121 -27.13 6.88 -13.99
C ILE A 121 -27.61 8.00 -14.93
N GLY A 122 -26.92 9.15 -14.95
CA GLY A 122 -27.24 10.28 -15.84
C GLY A 122 -26.56 10.16 -17.18
#